data_AF-F0T5Y5-F1
#
_entry.id   AF-F0T5Y5-F1
#
_cell.length_a   1.000
_cell.length_b   1.000
_cell.length_c   1.000
_cell.angle_alpha   90.00
_cell.angle_beta   90.00
_cell.angle_gamma   90.00
#
_symmetry.space_group_name_H-M   'P 1'
#
loop_
_entity.id
_entity.type
_entity.pdbx_description
1 polymer ?
#
loop_
_entity_poly.entity_id
_entity_poly.type
_entity_poly.pdbx_seq_one_letter_code
_entity_poly.pdbx_strand_id
1 'polypeptide(L)'
;MKGILSFYESFYGSNFYRHFRRPPDFNKSNFRIQFTVKDPKSLFVHVHRNNGNHPCLIHTYDHGTIDNLKEKKNSIMVFDRVFLDFDVRNEEARKIKNELVKLRSSGLNYKKSLQNSLQEKLQNLVINEKISKPAVNDAKDFAIKIEETFEKPPILFFSGFKGCHAYIFFKPTEFKDINLAVLWFAKHVKKSYGYSTLDLSVTRDAKARLSRVPYSKHQLTDLIVVPFQLSDDYEDIMARSLDPSVENFDIEDYCTNFSEHLQEIDEIEFYNSKIRKTTQKSEMATKNSFDDVTDQLILFKQILGTPVRVYPEKEYVMYHCPFHDHEDKKPSFRVNKKGYYCYGCGRKGNYWDFLKKNYR
;
A
#
# COMPACT_ATOMS: atom_id res chain seq x y z
N MET A 1 4.85 -35.04 -8.61
CA MET A 1 5.20 -34.40 -9.90
C MET A 1 6.43 -33.53 -9.67
N LYS A 2 7.31 -33.30 -10.65
CA LYS A 2 8.41 -32.32 -10.53
C LYS A 2 8.11 -31.11 -11.44
N GLY A 3 8.54 -29.92 -11.04
CA GLY A 3 8.41 -28.70 -11.83
C GLY A 3 7.27 -27.77 -11.41
N ILE A 4 7.04 -26.73 -12.21
CA ILE A 4 6.25 -25.55 -11.81
C ILE A 4 4.81 -25.83 -11.39
N LEU A 5 4.16 -26.82 -12.01
CA LEU A 5 2.79 -27.19 -11.62
C LEU A 5 2.74 -27.80 -10.22
N SER A 6 3.72 -28.66 -9.88
CA SER A 6 3.84 -29.24 -8.54
C SER A 6 4.16 -28.18 -7.50
N PHE A 7 5.01 -27.21 -7.86
CA PHE A 7 5.28 -26.06 -7.00
C PHE A 7 4.01 -25.24 -6.75
N TYR A 8 3.25 -24.88 -7.80
CA TYR A 8 2.00 -24.14 -7.62
C TYR A 8 0.95 -24.91 -6.82
N GLU A 9 0.86 -26.23 -7.03
CA GLU A 9 0.00 -27.09 -6.22
C GLU A 9 0.37 -27.05 -4.74
N SER A 10 1.66 -27.14 -4.42
CA SER A 10 2.13 -27.11 -3.04
C SER A 10 2.03 -25.71 -2.41
N PHE A 11 2.26 -24.66 -3.20
CA PHE A 11 2.26 -23.27 -2.73
C PHE A 11 0.87 -22.65 -2.62
N TYR A 12 -0.08 -23.02 -3.47
CA TYR A 12 -1.44 -22.45 -3.49
C TYR A 12 -2.54 -23.47 -3.17
N GLY A 13 -2.23 -24.76 -3.13
CA GLY A 13 -3.19 -25.86 -3.02
C GLY A 13 -3.61 -26.45 -4.37
N SER A 14 -4.19 -27.65 -4.36
CA SER A 14 -4.71 -28.30 -5.57
C SER A 14 -5.94 -27.59 -6.15
N ASN A 15 -6.74 -26.96 -5.29
CA ASN A 15 -7.88 -26.12 -5.67
C ASN A 15 -7.82 -24.82 -4.89
N PHE A 16 -7.86 -23.68 -5.58
CA PHE A 16 -7.85 -22.35 -4.97
C PHE A 16 -8.60 -21.38 -5.84
N TYR A 17 -9.30 -20.38 -5.28
CA TYR A 17 -10.06 -19.41 -6.08
C TYR A 17 -9.46 -18.02 -5.92
N ARG A 18 -8.59 -17.64 -6.86
CA ARG A 18 -7.84 -16.38 -6.80
C ARG A 18 -7.99 -15.56 -8.08
N HIS A 19 -7.76 -14.26 -7.99
CA HIS A 19 -7.61 -13.43 -9.17
C HIS A 19 -6.15 -13.33 -9.59
N PHE A 20 -5.87 -13.73 -10.82
CA PHE A 20 -4.65 -13.38 -11.53
C PHE A 20 -4.83 -12.00 -12.19
N ARG A 21 -3.82 -11.14 -12.08
CA ARG A 21 -3.81 -9.81 -12.68
C ARG A 21 -2.55 -9.56 -13.50
N ARG A 22 -2.75 -8.89 -14.64
CA ARG A 22 -1.71 -8.45 -15.57
C ARG A 22 -1.85 -6.97 -15.95
N PRO A 23 -1.60 -6.04 -15.03
CA PRO A 23 -1.75 -4.62 -15.33
C PRO A 23 -0.79 -4.20 -16.47
N PRO A 24 -1.28 -3.60 -17.56
CA PRO A 24 -0.44 -3.15 -18.66
C PRO A 24 0.32 -1.86 -18.30
N ASP A 25 1.39 -1.57 -19.04
CA ASP A 25 2.11 -0.28 -18.97
C ASP A 25 1.40 0.85 -19.77
N PHE A 26 0.25 0.56 -20.37
CA PHE A 26 -0.54 1.45 -21.22
C PHE A 26 -2.00 1.53 -20.76
N ASN A 27 -2.67 2.64 -21.07
CA ASN A 27 -4.09 2.78 -20.79
C ASN A 27 -4.92 2.37 -22.02
N LYS A 28 -5.51 1.17 -22.00
CA LYS A 28 -6.44 0.68 -23.04
C LYS A 28 -7.69 0.13 -22.39
N SER A 29 -8.83 0.78 -22.63
CA SER A 29 -10.14 0.48 -22.02
C SER A 29 -10.58 -0.98 -22.20
N ASN A 30 -10.24 -1.61 -23.34
CA ASN A 30 -10.65 -2.97 -23.67
C ASN A 30 -9.58 -4.04 -23.33
N PHE A 31 -8.53 -3.69 -22.60
CA PHE A 31 -7.52 -4.65 -22.21
C PHE A 31 -7.96 -5.41 -20.96
N ARG A 32 -8.19 -6.72 -21.09
CA ARG A 32 -8.54 -7.56 -19.93
C ARG A 32 -7.34 -7.71 -19.00
N ILE A 33 -7.45 -7.13 -17.81
CA ILE A 33 -6.41 -7.13 -16.77
C ILE A 33 -6.56 -8.31 -15.80
N GLN A 34 -7.80 -8.70 -15.48
CA GLN A 34 -8.09 -9.67 -14.43
C GLN A 34 -8.67 -10.99 -14.99
N PHE A 35 -8.20 -12.09 -14.41
CA PHE A 35 -8.59 -13.45 -14.75
C PHE A 35 -8.85 -14.25 -13.47
N THR A 36 -9.80 -15.18 -13.54
CA THR A 36 -10.04 -16.15 -12.46
C THR A 36 -9.13 -17.34 -12.69
N VAL A 37 -8.38 -17.71 -11.66
CA VAL A 37 -7.60 -18.95 -11.60
C VAL A 37 -8.18 -19.82 -10.50
N LYS A 38 -8.32 -21.12 -10.79
CA LYS A 38 -8.99 -22.08 -9.90
C LYS A 38 -8.10 -23.25 -9.44
N ASP A 39 -6.95 -23.39 -10.09
CA ASP A 39 -6.05 -24.55 -9.96
C ASP A 39 -4.64 -24.18 -10.50
N PRO A 40 -3.62 -25.00 -10.20
CA PRO A 40 -2.24 -24.79 -10.68
C PRO A 40 -2.11 -24.67 -12.21
N LYS A 41 -2.92 -25.44 -12.96
CA LYS A 41 -2.87 -25.48 -14.43
C LYS A 41 -3.36 -24.18 -15.06
N SER A 42 -4.49 -23.65 -14.57
CA SER A 42 -5.05 -22.37 -15.02
C SER A 42 -4.13 -21.21 -14.68
N LEU A 43 -3.52 -21.23 -13.49
CA LEU A 43 -2.49 -20.25 -13.13
C LEU A 43 -1.28 -20.31 -14.08
N PHE A 44 -0.73 -21.51 -14.34
CA PHE A 44 0.38 -21.69 -15.26
C PHE A 44 0.08 -21.14 -16.66
N VAL A 45 -1.10 -21.44 -17.22
CA VAL A 45 -1.51 -20.91 -18.54
C VAL A 45 -1.50 -19.39 -18.57
N HIS A 46 -1.99 -18.74 -17.50
CA HIS A 46 -2.00 -17.29 -17.40
C HIS A 46 -0.60 -16.71 -17.22
N VAL A 47 0.25 -17.30 -16.39
CA VAL A 47 1.65 -16.86 -16.24
C VAL A 47 2.40 -17.01 -17.56
N HIS A 48 2.35 -18.19 -18.19
CA HIS A 48 3.07 -18.50 -19.43
C HIS A 48 2.74 -17.51 -20.56
N ARG A 49 1.47 -17.13 -20.72
CA ARG A 49 1.03 -16.17 -21.75
C ARG A 49 1.45 -14.72 -21.51
N ASN A 50 1.77 -14.34 -20.28
CA ASN A 50 2.02 -12.95 -19.89
C ASN A 50 3.46 -12.69 -19.43
N ASN A 51 4.23 -13.75 -19.18
CA ASN A 51 5.57 -13.70 -18.63
C ASN A 51 6.49 -12.75 -19.41
N GLY A 52 7.21 -11.86 -18.72
CA GLY A 52 8.12 -10.86 -19.33
C GLY A 52 7.42 -9.70 -20.07
N ASN A 53 6.18 -9.88 -20.52
CA ASN A 53 5.41 -8.84 -21.20
C ASN A 53 4.58 -7.98 -20.23
N HIS A 54 4.03 -8.61 -19.19
CA HIS A 54 3.23 -7.93 -18.18
C HIS A 54 3.60 -8.43 -16.78
N PRO A 55 3.38 -7.63 -15.73
CA PRO A 55 3.44 -8.13 -14.37
C PRO A 55 2.50 -9.32 -14.23
N CYS A 56 2.96 -10.42 -13.64
CA CYS A 56 2.15 -11.58 -13.32
C CYS A 56 1.85 -11.56 -11.82
N LEU A 57 0.67 -11.10 -11.46
CA LEU A 57 0.27 -10.90 -10.07
C LEU A 57 -0.89 -11.82 -9.68
N ILE A 58 -0.96 -12.22 -8.42
CA ILE A 58 -2.06 -13.04 -7.87
C ILE A 58 -2.42 -12.57 -6.46
N HIS A 59 -3.70 -12.71 -6.08
CA HIS A 59 -4.13 -12.46 -4.70
C HIS A 59 -3.34 -13.31 -3.71
N THR A 60 -2.97 -12.70 -2.60
CA THR A 60 -2.24 -13.35 -1.49
C THR A 60 -3.15 -14.21 -0.60
N TYR A 61 -4.47 -14.03 -0.72
CA TYR A 61 -5.52 -14.80 -0.05
C TYR A 61 -6.36 -15.58 -1.07
N ASP A 62 -7.18 -16.50 -0.58
CA ASP A 62 -8.14 -17.29 -1.36
C ASP A 62 -9.58 -16.79 -1.12
N HIS A 63 -10.44 -16.88 -2.13
CA HIS A 63 -11.88 -16.63 -1.98
C HIS A 63 -12.67 -17.87 -1.52
N GLY A 64 -12.03 -19.03 -1.40
CA GLY A 64 -12.60 -20.30 -0.92
C GLY A 64 -13.53 -20.98 -1.93
N THR A 65 -14.36 -20.21 -2.65
CA THR A 65 -15.26 -20.70 -3.69
C THR A 65 -15.28 -19.78 -4.92
N ILE A 66 -15.74 -20.33 -6.05
CA ILE A 66 -15.90 -19.56 -7.29
C ILE A 66 -16.97 -18.46 -7.17
N ASP A 67 -18.02 -18.70 -6.37
CA ASP A 67 -19.12 -17.75 -6.21
C ASP A 67 -18.69 -16.56 -5.37
N ASN A 68 -17.96 -16.81 -4.27
CA ASN A 68 -17.36 -15.75 -3.46
C ASN A 68 -16.41 -14.86 -4.29
N LEU A 69 -15.66 -15.47 -5.20
CA LEU A 69 -14.76 -14.76 -6.10
C LEU A 69 -15.51 -13.89 -7.12
N LYS A 70 -16.64 -14.37 -7.67
CA LYS A 70 -17.48 -13.59 -8.61
C LYS A 70 -18.20 -12.45 -7.93
N GLU A 71 -18.73 -12.69 -6.73
CA GLU A 71 -19.53 -11.74 -5.96
C GLU A 71 -18.70 -10.75 -5.14
N LYS A 72 -17.37 -10.95 -5.07
CA LYS A 72 -16.44 -10.13 -4.29
C LYS A 72 -16.85 -10.03 -2.81
N LYS A 73 -17.32 -11.14 -2.24
CA LYS A 73 -17.69 -11.23 -0.82
C LYS A 73 -16.43 -11.23 0.04
N ASN A 74 -16.07 -10.05 0.55
CA ASN A 74 -14.90 -9.85 1.42
C ASN A 74 -15.02 -10.54 2.80
N SER A 75 -16.20 -11.01 3.18
CA SER A 75 -16.44 -11.67 4.47
C SER A 75 -16.09 -13.15 4.48
N ILE A 76 -15.77 -13.75 3.33
CA ILE A 76 -15.54 -15.21 3.16
C ILE A 76 -14.16 -15.48 2.55
N MET A 77 -13.22 -14.56 2.74
CA MET A 77 -11.85 -14.73 2.28
C MET A 77 -11.08 -15.62 3.25
N VAL A 78 -10.34 -16.58 2.71
CA VAL A 78 -9.53 -17.53 3.45
C VAL A 78 -8.09 -17.02 3.45
N PHE A 79 -7.55 -16.80 4.66
CA PHE A 79 -6.18 -16.39 4.88
C PHE A 79 -5.38 -17.56 5.43
N ASP A 80 -4.35 -17.95 4.68
CA ASP A 80 -3.42 -19.04 4.98
C ASP A 80 -1.97 -18.55 5.06
N ARG A 81 -1.76 -17.24 4.86
CA ARG A 81 -0.45 -16.61 4.86
C ARG A 81 -0.52 -15.12 5.09
N VAL A 82 0.57 -14.56 5.60
CA VAL A 82 0.87 -13.12 5.55
C VAL A 82 1.93 -12.86 4.50
N PHE A 83 1.71 -11.81 3.69
CA PHE A 83 2.66 -11.32 2.69
C PHE A 83 3.29 -10.01 3.14
N LEU A 84 4.62 -9.98 3.16
CA LEU A 84 5.42 -8.78 3.42
C LEU A 84 6.34 -8.51 2.23
N ASP A 85 6.55 -7.24 1.92
CA ASP A 85 7.35 -6.77 0.80
C ASP A 85 8.50 -5.92 1.33
N PHE A 86 9.73 -6.23 0.92
CA PHE A 86 10.94 -5.49 1.25
C PHE A 86 11.45 -4.85 -0.05
N ASP A 87 11.41 -3.52 -0.14
CA ASP A 87 11.65 -2.79 -1.39
C ASP A 87 12.63 -1.63 -1.18
N VAL A 88 13.70 -1.58 -1.99
CA VAL A 88 14.72 -0.54 -1.90
C VAL A 88 14.35 0.68 -2.74
N ARG A 89 14.60 1.88 -2.22
CA ARG A 89 14.56 3.12 -3.02
C ARG A 89 15.89 3.31 -3.72
N ASN A 90 15.87 3.38 -5.04
CA ASN A 90 17.03 3.70 -5.87
C ASN A 90 16.61 4.68 -6.98
N GLU A 91 17.21 5.86 -6.99
CA GLU A 91 16.80 6.97 -7.88
C GLU A 91 17.15 6.71 -9.35
N GLU A 92 18.27 6.04 -9.61
CA GLU A 92 18.66 5.67 -10.98
C GLU A 92 17.72 4.63 -11.57
N ALA A 93 17.48 3.54 -10.83
CA ALA A 93 16.52 2.51 -11.20
C ALA A 93 15.11 3.10 -11.42
N ARG A 94 14.71 4.09 -10.60
CA ARG A 94 13.44 4.81 -10.76
C ARG A 94 13.37 5.60 -12.07
N LYS A 95 14.43 6.31 -12.45
CA LYS A 95 14.50 7.07 -13.70
C LYS A 95 14.39 6.14 -14.91
N ILE A 96 15.20 5.08 -14.94
CA ILE A 96 15.22 4.11 -16.04
C ILE A 96 13.88 3.38 -16.16
N LYS A 97 13.29 2.96 -15.01
CA LYS A 97 11.95 2.37 -14.96
C LYS A 97 10.90 3.28 -15.59
N ASN A 98 10.89 4.57 -15.23
CA ASN A 98 9.89 5.51 -15.74
C ASN A 98 10.02 5.72 -17.25
N GLU A 99 11.26 5.78 -17.76
CA GLU A 99 11.51 5.87 -19.20
C GLU A 99 11.05 4.59 -19.93
N LEU A 100 11.38 3.42 -19.41
CA LEU A 100 10.98 2.14 -20.00
C LEU A 100 9.46 1.97 -20.01
N VAL A 101 8.77 2.30 -18.92
CA VAL A 101 7.30 2.30 -18.85
C VAL A 101 6.70 3.27 -19.87
N LYS A 102 7.28 4.46 -20.02
CA LYS A 102 6.84 5.44 -21.03
C LYS A 102 6.97 4.88 -22.45
N LEU A 103 8.07 4.19 -22.79
CA LEU A 103 8.22 3.54 -24.09
C LEU A 103 7.21 2.41 -24.29
N ARG A 104 7.05 1.54 -23.28
CA ARG A 104 6.10 0.41 -23.31
C ARG A 104 4.65 0.85 -23.39
N SER A 105 4.34 2.06 -22.92
CA SER A 105 3.00 2.66 -23.06
C SER A 105 2.58 2.82 -24.53
N SER A 106 3.55 2.94 -25.44
CA SER A 106 3.33 3.02 -26.90
C SER A 106 3.35 1.64 -27.59
N GLY A 107 3.57 0.55 -26.83
CA GLY A 107 3.59 -0.83 -27.30
C GLY A 107 4.90 -1.57 -27.01
N LEU A 108 4.81 -2.90 -26.87
CA LEU A 108 5.95 -3.78 -26.54
C LEU A 108 7.05 -3.82 -27.62
N ASN A 109 6.74 -3.36 -28.84
CA ASN A 109 7.65 -3.32 -29.97
C ASN A 109 8.09 -1.89 -30.34
N TYR A 110 7.54 -0.87 -29.67
CA TYR A 110 7.87 0.53 -29.95
C TYR A 110 9.31 0.85 -29.48
N LYS A 111 10.20 1.21 -30.41
CA LYS A 111 11.63 1.44 -30.12
C LYS A 111 12.25 0.28 -29.32
N LYS A 112 12.03 -0.95 -29.80
CA LYS A 112 12.44 -2.20 -29.14
C LYS A 112 13.90 -2.20 -28.66
N SER A 113 14.83 -1.75 -29.49
CA SER A 113 16.26 -1.68 -29.15
C SER A 113 16.52 -0.80 -27.92
N LEU A 114 15.86 0.35 -27.83
CA LEU A 114 15.97 1.23 -26.66
C LEU A 114 15.32 0.60 -25.41
N GLN A 115 14.17 -0.07 -25.57
CA GLN A 115 13.55 -0.80 -24.46
C GLN A 115 14.49 -1.89 -23.91
N ASN A 116 15.10 -2.69 -24.79
CA ASN A 116 16.05 -3.73 -24.43
C ASN A 116 17.27 -3.13 -23.71
N SER A 117 17.83 -2.03 -24.23
CA SER A 117 18.97 -1.36 -23.58
C SER A 117 18.64 -0.84 -22.17
N LEU A 118 17.45 -0.25 -21.96
CA LEU A 118 17.02 0.20 -20.63
C LEU A 118 16.77 -0.98 -19.69
N GLN A 119 16.23 -2.09 -20.22
CA GLN A 119 16.00 -3.32 -19.47
C GLN A 119 17.32 -3.98 -19.03
N GLU A 120 18.31 -4.06 -19.92
CA GLU A 120 19.67 -4.52 -19.60
C GLU A 120 20.33 -3.64 -18.54
N LYS A 121 20.17 -2.32 -18.63
CA LYS A 121 20.64 -1.39 -17.59
C LYS A 121 19.98 -1.69 -16.24
N LEU A 122 18.65 -1.84 -16.19
CA LEU A 122 17.96 -2.21 -14.95
C LEU A 122 18.45 -3.54 -14.39
N GLN A 123 18.65 -4.54 -15.25
CA GLN A 123 19.18 -5.85 -14.84
C GLN A 123 20.59 -5.72 -14.26
N ASN A 124 21.47 -4.93 -14.89
CA ASN A 124 22.83 -4.67 -14.40
C ASN A 124 22.85 -3.97 -13.04
N LEU A 125 21.96 -3.00 -12.80
CA LEU A 125 21.84 -2.38 -11.46
C LEU A 125 21.52 -3.44 -10.40
N VAL A 126 20.64 -4.39 -10.73
CA VAL A 126 20.24 -5.45 -9.80
C VAL A 126 21.38 -6.44 -9.57
N ILE A 127 22.03 -6.93 -10.62
CA ILE A 127 23.03 -8.00 -10.52
C ILE A 127 24.38 -7.45 -10.04
N ASN A 128 24.93 -6.47 -10.76
CA ASN A 128 26.30 -6.01 -10.59
C ASN A 128 26.41 -4.96 -9.48
N GLU A 129 25.47 -4.01 -9.45
CA GLU A 129 25.45 -2.96 -8.42
C GLU A 129 24.67 -3.37 -7.16
N LYS A 130 24.05 -4.55 -7.18
CA LYS A 130 23.43 -5.19 -6.02
C LYS A 130 22.39 -4.31 -5.34
N ILE A 131 21.63 -3.52 -6.10
CA ILE A 131 20.67 -2.55 -5.53
C ILE A 131 19.58 -3.20 -4.66
N SER A 132 19.34 -4.51 -4.82
CA SER A 132 18.34 -5.25 -4.02
C SER A 132 18.92 -5.88 -2.75
N LYS A 133 20.25 -5.91 -2.60
CA LYS A 133 20.94 -6.55 -1.47
C LYS A 133 20.49 -6.04 -0.09
N PRO A 134 20.24 -4.73 0.13
CA PRO A 134 19.69 -4.27 1.40
C PRO A 134 18.33 -4.90 1.74
N ALA A 135 17.43 -5.05 0.77
CA ALA A 135 16.14 -5.71 1.00
C ALA A 135 16.30 -7.21 1.27
N VAL A 136 17.21 -7.89 0.55
CA VAL A 136 17.54 -9.29 0.81
C VAL A 136 18.06 -9.48 2.23
N ASN A 137 18.97 -8.61 2.69
CA ASN A 137 19.52 -8.66 4.03
C ASN A 137 18.44 -8.43 5.11
N ASP A 138 17.61 -7.38 4.96
CA ASP A 138 16.49 -7.11 5.88
C ASP A 138 15.52 -8.31 5.94
N ALA A 139 15.22 -8.93 4.79
CA ALA A 139 14.32 -10.08 4.74
C ALA A 139 14.91 -11.35 5.36
N LYS A 140 16.22 -11.57 5.24
CA LYS A 140 16.92 -12.68 5.91
C LYS A 140 16.95 -12.50 7.42
N ASP A 141 17.31 -11.30 7.89
CA ASP A 141 17.27 -11.01 9.33
C ASP A 141 15.85 -11.18 9.87
N PHE A 142 14.84 -10.67 9.16
CA PHE A 142 13.44 -10.89 9.50
C PHE A 142 13.11 -12.39 9.58
N ALA A 143 13.52 -13.19 8.60
CA ALA A 143 13.26 -14.62 8.58
C ALA A 143 13.90 -15.35 9.78
N ILE A 144 15.13 -14.99 10.15
CA ILE A 144 15.80 -15.49 11.36
C ILE A 144 14.96 -15.17 12.60
N LYS A 145 14.49 -13.91 12.76
CA LYS A 145 13.69 -13.50 13.92
C LYS A 145 12.35 -14.22 14.00
N ILE A 146 11.72 -14.49 12.85
CA ILE A 146 10.48 -15.27 12.79
C ILE A 146 10.73 -16.73 13.15
N GLU A 147 11.79 -17.35 12.62
CA GLU A 147 12.16 -18.73 12.95
C GLU A 147 12.48 -18.90 14.44
N GLU A 148 13.23 -17.96 15.03
CA GLU A 148 13.52 -17.93 16.47
C GLU A 148 12.24 -17.84 17.34
N THR A 149 11.17 -17.23 16.82
CA THR A 149 9.93 -16.96 17.57
C THR A 149 8.85 -18.01 17.32
N PHE A 150 8.74 -18.52 16.09
CA PHE A 150 7.64 -19.37 15.61
C PHE A 150 8.14 -20.71 15.04
N GLU A 151 9.38 -21.10 15.38
CA GLU A 151 10.05 -22.37 15.09
C GLU A 151 10.35 -22.67 13.61
N LYS A 152 9.70 -21.97 12.66
CA LYS A 152 9.95 -22.11 11.23
C LYS A 152 10.09 -20.75 10.55
N PRO A 153 10.96 -20.64 9.54
CA PRO A 153 11.16 -19.39 8.82
C PRO A 153 9.98 -19.11 7.85
N PRO A 154 9.77 -17.85 7.46
CA PRO A 154 8.99 -17.55 6.27
C PRO A 154 9.75 -18.01 5.04
N ILE A 155 9.02 -18.35 3.97
CA ILE A 155 9.67 -18.50 2.66
C ILE A 155 9.96 -17.12 2.08
N LEU A 156 11.16 -16.95 1.52
CA LEU A 156 11.61 -15.72 0.91
C LEU A 156 11.70 -15.87 -0.61
N PHE A 157 11.30 -14.83 -1.35
CA PHE A 157 11.42 -14.77 -2.80
C PHE A 157 12.07 -13.48 -3.26
N PHE A 158 13.08 -13.58 -4.11
CA PHE A 158 13.56 -12.42 -4.84
C PHE A 158 12.47 -11.95 -5.81
N SER A 159 12.14 -10.66 -5.82
CA SER A 159 10.99 -10.13 -6.57
C SER A 159 11.22 -10.01 -8.09
N GLY A 160 12.45 -10.25 -8.56
CA GLY A 160 12.88 -9.97 -9.92
C GLY A 160 13.32 -8.52 -10.16
N PHE A 161 13.37 -7.67 -9.14
CA PHE A 161 13.87 -6.30 -9.30
C PHE A 161 14.66 -5.80 -8.08
N LYS A 162 14.15 -4.81 -7.34
CA LYS A 162 14.89 -4.09 -6.28
C LYS A 162 14.46 -4.48 -4.85
N GLY A 163 13.77 -5.62 -4.73
CA GLY A 163 13.17 -6.05 -3.49
C GLY A 163 12.96 -7.56 -3.42
N CYS A 164 12.33 -8.01 -2.35
CA CYS A 164 11.96 -9.39 -2.12
C CYS A 164 10.67 -9.49 -1.31
N HIS A 165 10.08 -10.67 -1.33
CA HIS A 165 8.84 -10.98 -0.65
C HIS A 165 9.09 -12.01 0.44
N ALA A 166 8.41 -11.87 1.58
CA ALA A 166 8.34 -12.89 2.61
C ALA A 166 6.89 -13.38 2.76
N TYR A 167 6.73 -14.71 2.87
CA TYR A 167 5.44 -15.33 3.17
C TYR A 167 5.55 -16.14 4.46
N ILE A 168 4.78 -15.76 5.47
CA ILE A 168 4.61 -16.55 6.69
C ILE A 168 3.34 -17.38 6.52
N PHE A 169 3.46 -18.70 6.49
CA PHE A 169 2.33 -19.61 6.34
C PHE A 169 1.77 -20.04 7.69
N PHE A 170 0.47 -20.26 7.72
CA PHE A 170 -0.27 -20.78 8.88
C PHE A 170 -1.54 -21.49 8.42
N LYS A 171 -2.16 -22.26 9.31
CA LYS A 171 -3.43 -22.92 9.01
C LYS A 171 -4.54 -21.88 8.74
N PRO A 172 -5.39 -22.12 7.73
CA PRO A 172 -6.51 -21.23 7.42
C PRO A 172 -7.31 -20.85 8.66
N THR A 173 -7.44 -19.55 8.93
CA THR A 173 -8.11 -19.04 10.12
C THR A 173 -8.90 -17.76 9.86
N GLU A 174 -9.81 -17.43 10.77
CA GLU A 174 -10.65 -16.24 10.70
C GLU A 174 -10.06 -15.08 11.52
N PHE A 175 -10.29 -13.87 11.02
CA PHE A 175 -9.89 -12.60 11.65
C PHE A 175 -11.07 -11.62 11.60
N LYS A 176 -11.25 -10.84 12.66
CA LYS A 176 -12.19 -9.70 12.73
C LYS A 176 -11.76 -8.62 11.75
N ASP A 177 -10.47 -8.24 11.74
CA ASP A 177 -9.88 -7.31 10.79
C ASP A 177 -8.37 -7.54 10.55
N ILE A 178 -8.06 -8.55 9.72
CA ILE A 178 -6.67 -8.89 9.35
C ILE A 178 -5.83 -7.70 8.85
N ASN A 179 -6.44 -6.68 8.23
CA ASN A 179 -5.70 -5.51 7.76
C ASN A 179 -5.07 -4.75 8.95
N LEU A 180 -5.79 -4.64 10.07
CA LEU A 180 -5.29 -4.00 11.29
C LEU A 180 -4.19 -4.85 11.92
N ALA A 181 -4.41 -6.17 12.03
CA ALA A 181 -3.45 -7.08 12.65
C ALA A 181 -2.11 -7.09 11.91
N VAL A 182 -2.14 -7.28 10.59
CA VAL A 182 -0.92 -7.32 9.75
C VAL A 182 -0.22 -5.97 9.72
N LEU A 183 -0.96 -4.86 9.63
CA LEU A 183 -0.38 -3.52 9.67
C LEU A 183 0.27 -3.22 11.02
N TRP A 184 -0.36 -3.61 12.13
CA TRP A 184 0.20 -3.44 13.46
C TRP A 184 1.48 -4.24 13.59
N PHE A 185 1.44 -5.53 13.23
CA PHE A 185 2.60 -6.43 13.27
C PHE A 185 3.77 -5.86 12.46
N ALA A 186 3.54 -5.54 11.19
CA ALA A 186 4.59 -5.02 10.32
C ALA A 186 5.17 -3.69 10.80
N LYS A 187 4.35 -2.79 11.37
CA LYS A 187 4.83 -1.55 11.98
C LYS A 187 5.74 -1.80 13.18
N HIS A 188 5.37 -2.73 14.05
CA HIS A 188 6.14 -3.03 15.26
C HIS A 188 7.45 -3.72 14.89
N VAL A 189 7.41 -4.73 14.03
CA VAL A 189 8.62 -5.40 13.51
C VAL A 189 9.56 -4.40 12.82
N LYS A 190 9.03 -3.55 11.91
CA LYS A 190 9.83 -2.52 11.23
C LYS A 190 10.53 -1.58 12.22
N LYS A 191 9.82 -1.18 13.28
CA LYS A 191 10.34 -0.26 14.30
C LYS A 191 11.35 -0.93 15.22
N SER A 192 11.04 -2.12 15.72
CA SER A 192 11.86 -2.85 16.70
C SER A 192 13.19 -3.29 16.12
N TYR A 193 13.20 -3.76 14.87
CA TYR A 193 14.41 -4.26 14.22
C TYR A 193 15.02 -3.29 13.21
N GLY A 194 14.42 -2.10 13.04
CA GLY A 194 14.99 -1.05 12.20
C GLY A 194 14.98 -1.34 10.69
N TYR A 195 14.11 -2.23 10.20
CA TYR A 195 14.06 -2.61 8.78
C TYR A 195 13.72 -1.41 7.89
N SER A 196 14.72 -0.89 7.18
CA SER A 196 14.53 0.29 6.35
C SER A 196 13.69 -0.03 5.10
N THR A 197 13.82 -1.26 4.58
CA THR A 197 13.24 -1.68 3.30
C THR A 197 11.83 -2.27 3.39
N LEU A 198 11.37 -2.70 4.58
CA LEU A 198 10.02 -3.25 4.77
C LEU A 198 8.92 -2.23 4.39
N ASP A 199 8.17 -2.48 3.33
CA ASP A 199 7.15 -1.55 2.81
C ASP A 199 5.80 -1.72 3.53
N LEU A 200 5.50 -0.80 4.44
CA LEU A 200 4.23 -0.76 5.15
C LEU A 200 3.03 -0.48 4.23
N SER A 201 3.23 0.09 3.04
CA SER A 201 2.12 0.37 2.11
C SER A 201 1.41 -0.92 1.68
N VAL A 202 2.17 -2.01 1.56
CA VAL A 202 1.69 -3.35 1.20
C VAL A 202 0.77 -3.93 2.28
N THR A 203 1.02 -3.60 3.54
CA THR A 203 0.32 -4.17 4.70
C THR A 203 -1.00 -3.48 5.05
N ARG A 204 -1.31 -2.34 4.40
CA ARG A 204 -2.54 -1.57 4.68
C ARG A 204 -3.82 -2.21 4.14
N ASP A 205 -3.70 -3.09 3.15
CA ASP A 205 -4.85 -3.72 2.51
C ASP A 205 -4.55 -5.17 2.11
N ALA A 206 -4.35 -6.02 3.12
CA ALA A 206 -4.18 -7.46 2.95
C ALA A 206 -5.35 -8.09 2.19
N LYS A 207 -6.57 -7.57 2.38
CA LYS A 207 -7.81 -8.01 1.70
C LYS A 207 -7.89 -7.70 0.21
N ALA A 208 -6.97 -6.91 -0.35
CA ALA A 208 -6.87 -6.70 -1.80
C ALA A 208 -5.45 -6.96 -2.31
N ARG A 209 -4.58 -7.55 -1.48
CA ARG A 209 -3.16 -7.57 -1.76
C ARG A 209 -2.81 -8.58 -2.84
N LEU A 210 -2.06 -8.07 -3.82
CA LEU A 210 -1.45 -8.82 -4.89
C LEU A 210 0.02 -9.04 -4.59
N SER A 211 0.50 -10.22 -4.90
CA SER A 211 1.92 -10.56 -4.94
C SER A 211 2.31 -11.00 -6.35
N ARG A 212 3.59 -10.90 -6.68
CA ARG A 212 4.10 -11.46 -7.94
C ARG A 212 4.14 -12.98 -7.82
N VAL A 213 3.65 -13.67 -8.85
CA VAL A 213 3.63 -15.14 -8.87
C VAL A 213 5.08 -15.67 -8.84
N PRO A 214 5.44 -16.59 -7.94
CA PRO A 214 6.74 -17.26 -7.97
C PRO A 214 7.06 -17.84 -9.35
N TYR A 215 8.33 -17.80 -9.73
CA TYR A 215 8.85 -18.20 -11.05
C TYR A 215 8.27 -17.44 -12.26
N SER A 216 7.54 -16.34 -12.03
CA SER A 216 7.24 -15.40 -13.11
C SER A 216 8.41 -14.46 -13.37
N LYS A 217 8.58 -14.08 -14.63
CA LYS A 217 9.57 -13.14 -15.15
C LYS A 217 9.08 -11.71 -14.93
N HIS A 218 9.92 -10.90 -14.29
CA HIS A 218 9.67 -9.49 -14.09
C HIS A 218 9.79 -8.71 -15.40
N GLN A 219 8.74 -7.99 -15.77
CA GLN A 219 8.55 -7.43 -17.10
C GLN A 219 9.50 -6.29 -17.50
N LEU A 220 10.27 -5.75 -16.55
CA LEU A 220 11.19 -4.62 -16.78
C LEU A 220 12.68 -5.00 -16.68
N THR A 221 12.98 -6.19 -16.16
CA THR A 221 14.34 -6.65 -15.84
C THR A 221 14.62 -8.02 -16.43
N ASP A 222 13.57 -8.73 -16.89
CA ASP A 222 13.61 -10.13 -17.34
C ASP A 222 14.14 -11.15 -16.31
N LEU A 223 14.39 -10.71 -15.09
CA LEU A 223 14.75 -11.54 -13.95
C LEU A 223 13.54 -12.30 -13.42
N ILE A 224 13.75 -13.57 -13.08
CA ILE A 224 12.70 -14.47 -12.60
C ILE A 224 12.58 -14.38 -11.07
N VAL A 225 11.35 -14.40 -10.57
CA VAL A 225 11.05 -14.50 -9.14
C VAL A 225 11.45 -15.88 -8.65
N VAL A 226 12.48 -15.95 -7.82
CA VAL A 226 13.01 -17.24 -7.32
C VAL A 226 13.02 -17.26 -5.79
N PRO A 227 12.79 -18.43 -5.18
CA PRO A 227 12.97 -18.57 -3.74
C PRO A 227 14.44 -18.40 -3.37
N PHE A 228 14.71 -18.03 -2.13
CA PHE A 228 16.06 -18.06 -1.56
C PHE A 228 16.03 -18.37 -0.06
N GLN A 229 17.15 -18.89 0.44
CA GLN A 229 17.36 -19.35 1.80
C GLN A 229 18.27 -18.40 2.58
N LEU A 230 18.31 -18.59 3.90
CA LEU A 230 19.15 -17.80 4.82
C LEU A 230 20.64 -17.93 4.48
N SER A 231 21.09 -19.10 4.04
CA SER A 231 22.48 -19.40 3.68
C SER A 231 22.92 -18.84 2.33
N ASP A 232 21.99 -18.58 1.40
CA ASP A 232 22.34 -18.27 0.01
C ASP A 232 23.04 -16.92 -0.12
N ASP A 233 24.18 -16.83 -0.79
CA ASP A 233 24.76 -15.51 -1.04
C ASP A 233 23.94 -14.73 -2.08
N TYR A 234 24.24 -13.44 -2.27
CA TYR A 234 23.45 -12.62 -3.17
C TYR A 234 23.61 -13.07 -4.63
N GLU A 235 24.82 -13.50 -4.98
CA GLU A 235 25.26 -13.95 -6.28
C GLU A 235 24.50 -15.22 -6.71
N ASP A 236 24.32 -16.19 -5.80
CA ASP A 236 23.55 -17.41 -6.00
C ASP A 236 22.06 -17.12 -6.25
N ILE A 237 21.50 -16.13 -5.55
CA ILE A 237 20.12 -15.68 -5.78
C ILE A 237 19.99 -15.07 -7.19
N MET A 238 20.96 -14.24 -7.60
CA MET A 238 20.94 -13.64 -8.94
C MET A 238 21.16 -14.69 -10.04
N ALA A 239 22.05 -15.65 -9.83
CA ALA A 239 22.31 -16.75 -10.75
C ALA A 239 21.03 -17.58 -10.99
N ARG A 240 20.33 -17.97 -9.92
CA ARG A 240 19.02 -18.64 -10.03
C ARG A 240 17.97 -17.76 -10.69
N SER A 241 18.00 -16.44 -10.48
CA SER A 241 17.05 -15.54 -11.11
C SER A 241 17.24 -15.43 -12.63
N LEU A 242 18.48 -15.58 -13.12
CA LEU A 242 18.80 -15.61 -14.54
C LEU A 242 18.46 -16.97 -15.18
N ASP A 243 18.78 -18.07 -14.50
CA ASP A 243 18.54 -19.43 -14.95
C ASP A 243 17.86 -20.26 -13.84
N PRO A 244 16.53 -20.18 -13.73
CA PRO A 244 15.83 -20.80 -12.61
C PRO A 244 15.67 -22.30 -12.81
N SER A 245 15.99 -23.05 -11.76
CA SER A 245 15.45 -24.39 -11.57
C SER A 245 14.27 -24.34 -10.60
N VAL A 246 13.22 -25.11 -10.88
CA VAL A 246 12.09 -25.21 -9.95
C VAL A 246 12.40 -26.28 -8.93
N GLU A 247 12.68 -25.84 -7.71
CA GLU A 247 12.90 -26.72 -6.57
C GLU A 247 11.58 -27.34 -6.08
N ASN A 248 11.70 -28.50 -5.42
CA ASN A 248 10.57 -29.06 -4.69
C ASN A 248 10.24 -28.13 -3.51
N PHE A 249 8.95 -27.96 -3.24
CA PHE A 249 8.46 -27.12 -2.15
C PHE A 249 7.41 -27.88 -1.38
N ASP A 250 7.54 -27.91 -0.06
CA ASP A 250 6.51 -28.38 0.86
C ASP A 250 6.09 -27.21 1.75
N ILE A 251 4.79 -26.95 1.83
CA ILE A 251 4.25 -25.86 2.66
C ILE A 251 4.42 -26.16 4.15
N GLU A 252 4.46 -27.44 4.53
CA GLU A 252 4.58 -27.85 5.93
C GLU A 252 5.94 -27.45 6.51
N ASP A 253 6.99 -27.34 5.69
CA ASP A 253 8.31 -26.85 6.13
C ASP A 253 8.29 -25.37 6.57
N TYR A 254 7.25 -24.61 6.17
CA TYR A 254 7.10 -23.18 6.44
C TYR A 254 5.84 -22.84 7.26
N CYS A 255 5.01 -23.84 7.58
CA CYS A 255 3.73 -23.64 8.26
C CYS A 255 3.93 -23.48 9.78
N THR A 256 3.62 -22.29 10.30
CA THR A 256 3.81 -21.86 11.69
C THR A 256 2.47 -21.73 12.44
N ASN A 257 2.54 -21.53 13.75
CA ASN A 257 1.40 -21.09 14.58
C ASN A 257 1.24 -19.56 14.62
N PHE A 258 1.88 -18.81 13.72
CA PHE A 258 1.83 -17.34 13.67
C PHE A 258 0.41 -16.76 13.65
N SER A 259 -0.57 -17.51 13.16
CA SER A 259 -1.99 -17.17 13.22
C SER A 259 -2.48 -16.85 14.63
N GLU A 260 -2.01 -17.57 15.66
CA GLU A 260 -2.44 -17.39 17.05
C GLU A 260 -2.04 -16.00 17.54
N HIS A 261 -0.77 -15.63 17.31
CA HIS A 261 -0.26 -14.30 17.64
C HIS A 261 -0.97 -13.18 16.85
N LEU A 262 -1.23 -13.39 15.55
CA LEU A 262 -2.00 -12.43 14.77
C LEU A 262 -3.42 -12.26 15.27
N GLN A 263 -4.08 -13.33 15.74
CA GLN A 263 -5.43 -13.26 16.28
C GLN A 263 -5.46 -12.44 17.57
N GLU A 264 -4.49 -12.61 18.48
CA GLU A 264 -4.36 -11.76 19.68
C GLU A 264 -4.25 -10.27 19.31
N ILE A 265 -3.40 -9.94 18.33
CA ILE A 265 -3.26 -8.57 17.82
C ILE A 265 -4.57 -8.08 17.21
N ASP A 266 -5.23 -8.93 16.41
CA ASP A 266 -6.49 -8.63 15.76
C ASP A 266 -7.60 -8.29 16.76
N GLU A 267 -7.72 -9.05 17.85
CA GLU A 267 -8.71 -8.78 18.90
C GLU A 267 -8.50 -7.40 19.54
N ILE A 268 -7.25 -7.10 19.91
CA ILE A 268 -6.86 -5.85 20.55
C ILE A 268 -7.06 -4.67 19.60
N GLU A 269 -6.52 -4.74 18.38
CA GLU A 269 -6.59 -3.63 17.43
C GLU A 269 -8.00 -3.43 16.87
N PHE A 270 -8.80 -4.49 16.74
CA PHE A 270 -10.21 -4.35 16.40
C PHE A 270 -10.97 -3.58 17.47
N TYR A 271 -10.79 -3.91 18.76
CA TYR A 271 -11.38 -3.18 19.88
C TYR A 271 -10.88 -1.73 19.94
N ASN A 272 -9.57 -1.51 19.83
CA ASN A 272 -8.97 -0.18 19.76
C ASN A 272 -9.53 0.64 18.59
N SER A 273 -9.76 0.01 17.43
CA SER A 273 -10.35 0.70 16.28
C SER A 273 -11.80 1.12 16.53
N LYS A 274 -12.57 0.32 17.26
CA LYS A 274 -13.93 0.67 17.69
C LYS A 274 -13.90 1.82 18.68
N ILE A 275 -13.02 1.79 19.68
CA ILE A 275 -12.82 2.93 20.59
C ILE A 275 -12.45 4.17 19.80
N ARG A 276 -11.41 4.13 18.96
CA ARG A 276 -10.97 5.26 18.13
C ARG A 276 -12.11 5.82 17.27
N LYS A 277 -12.96 4.96 16.69
CA LYS A 277 -14.14 5.39 15.93
C LYS A 277 -15.21 6.01 16.81
N THR A 278 -15.45 5.48 18.01
CA THR A 278 -16.41 6.06 18.97
C THR A 278 -15.90 7.38 19.52
N THR A 279 -14.60 7.49 19.84
CA THR A 279 -13.93 8.72 20.26
C THR A 279 -13.88 9.74 19.13
N GLN A 280 -13.62 9.34 17.88
CA GLN A 280 -13.70 10.25 16.73
C GLN A 280 -15.14 10.67 16.43
N LYS A 281 -16.13 9.78 16.61
CA LYS A 281 -17.55 10.13 16.53
C LYS A 281 -17.98 11.01 17.68
N SER A 282 -17.44 10.84 18.89
CA SER A 282 -17.71 11.71 20.03
C SER A 282 -16.97 13.04 19.88
N GLU A 283 -15.77 13.06 19.28
CA GLU A 283 -15.00 14.27 18.95
C GLU A 283 -15.64 15.03 17.79
N MET A 284 -16.16 14.32 16.78
CA MET A 284 -17.00 14.88 15.71
C MET A 284 -18.36 15.30 16.24
N ALA A 285 -18.94 14.56 17.19
CA ALA A 285 -20.19 14.95 17.85
C ALA A 285 -19.96 16.10 18.81
N THR A 286 -18.81 16.25 19.48
CA THR A 286 -18.43 17.45 20.21
C THR A 286 -18.07 18.58 19.27
N LYS A 287 -17.48 18.32 18.10
CA LYS A 287 -17.30 19.34 17.04
C LYS A 287 -18.62 19.74 16.39
N ASN A 288 -19.61 18.85 16.36
CA ASN A 288 -20.99 19.10 15.92
C ASN A 288 -21.93 19.45 17.08
N SER A 289 -21.43 19.50 18.32
CA SER A 289 -22.10 20.02 19.52
C SER A 289 -21.40 21.24 20.09
N PHE A 290 -20.36 21.73 19.40
CA PHE A 290 -19.98 23.15 19.34
C PHE A 290 -20.79 23.88 18.26
N ASP A 291 -21.93 23.32 17.85
CA ASP A 291 -23.02 24.05 17.21
C ASP A 291 -23.97 24.68 18.23
N ASP A 292 -23.56 24.77 19.51
CA ASP A 292 -24.14 25.76 20.42
C ASP A 292 -23.06 26.76 20.87
N VAL A 293 -23.12 27.91 20.18
CA VAL A 293 -22.47 29.19 20.44
C VAL A 293 -20.94 29.24 20.30
N THR A 294 -20.50 29.52 19.07
CA THR A 294 -19.72 30.76 18.93
C THR A 294 -20.14 31.46 17.65
N ASP A 295 -21.29 32.12 17.73
CA ASP A 295 -21.70 33.11 16.75
C ASP A 295 -20.52 34.05 16.54
N GLN A 296 -19.90 33.96 15.36
CA GLN A 296 -18.73 34.76 15.00
C GLN A 296 -19.05 36.25 15.16
N LEU A 297 -20.32 36.65 15.06
CA LEU A 297 -20.77 38.01 15.35
C LEU A 297 -20.48 38.42 16.80
N ILE A 298 -20.71 37.52 17.77
CA ILE A 298 -20.42 37.77 19.19
C ILE A 298 -18.91 37.89 19.40
N LEU A 299 -18.13 36.97 18.85
CA LEU A 299 -16.68 36.96 19.00
C LEU A 299 -16.02 38.20 18.38
N PHE A 300 -16.37 38.54 17.14
CA PHE A 300 -15.85 39.74 16.49
C PHE A 300 -16.31 41.02 17.19
N LYS A 301 -17.52 41.05 17.78
CA LYS A 301 -17.97 42.19 18.59
C LYS A 301 -17.15 42.38 19.87
N GLN A 302 -16.66 41.31 20.49
CA GLN A 302 -15.80 41.41 21.68
C GLN A 302 -14.45 42.08 21.37
N ILE A 303 -13.87 41.82 20.20
CA ILE A 303 -12.54 42.34 19.84
C ILE A 303 -12.57 43.62 19.00
N LEU A 304 -13.58 43.82 18.15
CA LEU A 304 -13.72 44.98 17.27
C LEU A 304 -14.71 46.02 17.81
N GLY A 305 -15.43 45.69 18.89
CA GLY A 305 -16.46 46.54 19.48
C GLY A 305 -17.76 46.55 18.67
N THR A 306 -18.48 47.67 18.78
CA THR A 306 -19.79 47.85 18.12
C THR A 306 -19.64 47.99 16.60
N PRO A 307 -20.39 47.23 15.80
CA PRO A 307 -20.33 47.34 14.34
C PRO A 307 -20.85 48.69 13.85
N VAL A 308 -20.29 49.17 12.74
CA VAL A 308 -20.68 50.42 12.08
C VAL A 308 -22.06 50.31 11.44
N ARG A 309 -22.40 49.12 10.92
CA ARG A 309 -23.73 48.81 10.37
C ARG A 309 -24.14 47.39 10.70
N VAL A 310 -25.44 47.19 10.94
CA VAL A 310 -26.05 45.89 11.20
C VAL A 310 -27.10 45.63 10.14
N TYR A 311 -27.11 44.43 9.55
CA TYR A 311 -28.10 44.00 8.57
C TYR A 311 -28.78 42.72 9.07
N PRO A 312 -29.81 42.84 9.93
CA PRO A 312 -30.45 41.68 10.57
C PRO A 312 -31.04 40.70 9.55
N GLU A 313 -31.72 41.22 8.53
CA GLU A 313 -32.35 40.42 7.47
C GLU A 313 -31.35 39.64 6.59
N LYS A 314 -30.09 40.09 6.57
CA LYS A 314 -29.01 39.45 5.80
C LYS A 314 -28.02 38.70 6.68
N GLU A 315 -28.29 38.62 7.99
CA GLU A 315 -27.49 37.94 9.01
C GLU A 315 -25.99 38.32 9.02
N TYR A 316 -25.66 39.61 8.79
CA TYR A 316 -24.28 40.09 8.89
C TYR A 316 -24.17 41.51 9.45
N VAL A 317 -22.98 41.85 9.93
CA VAL A 317 -22.59 43.19 10.39
C VAL A 317 -21.37 43.69 9.62
N MET A 318 -21.14 45.00 9.64
CA MET A 318 -20.02 45.65 8.96
C MET A 318 -19.18 46.46 9.94
N TYR A 319 -17.86 46.32 9.81
CA TYR A 319 -16.83 47.08 10.51
C TYR A 319 -15.96 47.83 9.49
N HIS A 320 -15.17 48.78 9.97
CA HIS A 320 -13.96 49.19 9.24
C HIS A 320 -12.97 48.04 9.23
N CYS A 321 -12.17 47.95 8.17
CA CYS A 321 -11.11 46.96 8.10
C CYS A 321 -10.12 47.15 9.27
N PRO A 322 -9.89 46.12 10.10
CA PRO A 322 -9.00 46.23 11.25
C PRO A 322 -7.54 45.88 10.93
N PHE A 323 -7.22 45.56 9.66
CA PHE A 323 -5.84 45.30 9.25
C PHE A 323 -5.11 46.63 9.02
N HIS A 324 -3.94 46.78 9.66
CA HIS A 324 -3.15 48.03 9.70
C HIS A 324 -2.63 48.51 8.34
N ASP A 325 -2.53 47.61 7.37
CA ASP A 325 -2.08 47.90 6.01
C ASP A 325 -3.23 48.19 5.03
N HIS A 326 -4.45 48.37 5.54
CA HIS A 326 -5.60 48.79 4.75
C HIS A 326 -6.44 49.83 5.49
N GLU A 327 -6.23 51.09 5.13
CA GLU A 327 -7.00 52.22 5.66
C GLU A 327 -8.34 52.34 4.91
N ASP A 328 -9.43 52.23 5.65
CA ASP A 328 -10.76 52.07 5.07
C ASP A 328 -11.69 53.23 5.43
N LYS A 329 -11.97 54.11 4.47
CA LYS A 329 -12.84 55.30 4.67
C LYS A 329 -14.34 54.96 4.78
N LYS A 330 -14.77 53.78 4.33
CA LYS A 330 -16.16 53.28 4.43
C LYS A 330 -16.14 51.84 4.92
N PRO A 331 -17.04 51.38 5.80
CA PRO A 331 -16.92 50.04 6.37
C PRO A 331 -16.95 48.95 5.29
N SER A 332 -15.82 48.25 5.09
CA SER A 332 -15.69 47.18 4.09
C SER A 332 -15.52 45.79 4.69
N PHE A 333 -15.45 45.66 6.01
CA PHE A 333 -15.20 44.40 6.71
C PHE A 333 -16.52 43.76 7.19
N ARG A 334 -17.01 42.77 6.44
CA ARG A 334 -18.24 42.04 6.73
C ARG A 334 -17.98 40.87 7.65
N VAL A 335 -18.77 40.72 8.71
CA VAL A 335 -18.79 39.52 9.56
C VAL A 335 -20.19 38.93 9.57
N ASN A 336 -20.29 37.61 9.37
CA ASN A 336 -21.51 36.84 9.56
C ASN A 336 -21.23 35.66 10.51
N LYS A 337 -22.25 34.86 10.80
CA LYS A 337 -22.15 33.68 11.70
C LYS A 337 -21.02 32.69 11.33
N LYS A 338 -20.55 32.69 10.07
CA LYS A 338 -19.55 31.74 9.56
C LYS A 338 -18.13 32.33 9.47
N GLY A 339 -17.96 33.65 9.63
CA GLY A 339 -16.65 34.30 9.58
C GLY A 339 -16.68 35.70 8.96
N TYR A 340 -15.53 36.17 8.48
CA TYR A 340 -15.35 37.51 7.95
C TYR A 340 -14.88 37.55 6.49
N TYR A 341 -15.19 38.66 5.83
CA TYR A 341 -14.69 39.02 4.50
C TYR A 341 -14.53 40.54 4.40
N CYS A 342 -13.35 41.01 4.00
CA CYS A 342 -13.11 42.42 3.70
C CYS A 342 -13.22 42.68 2.20
N TYR A 343 -14.13 43.56 1.79
CA TYR A 343 -14.30 43.91 0.38
C TYR A 343 -13.16 44.78 -0.18
N GLY A 344 -12.50 45.60 0.66
CA GLY A 344 -11.37 46.42 0.25
C GLY A 344 -10.08 45.61 0.03
N CYS A 345 -9.59 44.89 1.05
CA CYS A 345 -8.32 44.15 0.97
C CYS A 345 -8.45 42.67 0.55
N GLY A 346 -9.67 42.16 0.33
CA GLY A 346 -9.92 40.78 -0.13
C GLY A 346 -9.66 39.68 0.92
N ARG A 347 -9.21 40.03 2.13
CA ARG A 347 -8.94 39.06 3.20
C ARG A 347 -10.22 38.44 3.73
N LYS A 348 -10.15 37.14 4.00
CA LYS A 348 -11.27 36.34 4.52
C LYS A 348 -10.79 35.21 5.42
N GLY A 349 -11.70 34.70 6.23
CA GLY A 349 -11.45 33.60 7.16
C GLY A 349 -12.48 33.58 8.29
N ASN A 350 -12.25 32.77 9.31
CA ASN A 350 -13.02 32.82 10.56
C ASN A 350 -12.27 33.62 11.65
N TYR A 351 -12.86 33.73 12.85
CA TYR A 351 -12.29 34.42 14.00
C TYR A 351 -10.89 33.91 14.38
N TRP A 352 -10.63 32.61 14.28
CA TRP A 352 -9.31 32.04 14.57
C TRP A 352 -8.28 32.41 13.50
N ASP A 353 -8.68 32.42 12.22
CA ASP A 353 -7.84 32.92 11.12
C ASP A 353 -7.50 34.40 11.30
N PHE A 354 -8.44 35.18 11.84
CA PHE A 354 -8.26 36.59 12.15
C PHE A 354 -7.24 36.81 13.25
N LEU A 355 -7.39 36.11 14.39
CA LEU A 355 -6.44 36.21 15.51
C LEU A 355 -5.03 35.80 15.11
N LYS A 356 -4.90 34.72 14.34
CA LYS A 356 -3.59 34.23 13.86
C LYS A 356 -2.84 35.24 12.98
N LYS A 357 -3.58 36.10 12.27
CA LYS A 357 -3.02 37.10 11.36
C LYS A 357 -2.76 38.46 12.03
N ASN A 358 -3.41 38.77 13.15
CA ASN A 358 -3.34 40.08 13.81
C ASN A 358 -2.66 40.07 15.18
N TYR A 359 -2.51 38.91 15.85
CA TYR A 359 -1.98 38.80 17.22
C TYR A 359 -0.81 37.81 17.33
N ARG A 360 0.08 37.81 16.32
CA ARG A 360 1.36 37.10 16.36
C ARG A 360 2.51 38.03 16.04
#